data_AF-A0AAV4CN01-F1
#
_entry.id   AF-A0AAV4CN01-F1
#
_cell.length_a   1.000
_cell.length_b   1.000
_cell.length_c   1.000
_cell.angle_alpha   90.00
_cell.angle_beta   90.00
_cell.angle_gamma   90.00
#
_symmetry.space_group_name_H-M   'P 1'
#
loop_
_entity.id
_entity.type
_entity.pdbx_description
1 polymer ?
#
loop_
_entity_poly.entity_id
_entity_poly.type
_entity_poly.pdbx_seq_one_letter_code
_entity_poly.pdbx_strand_id
1 'polypeptide(L)'
;MDSQQPNTSQDVKQEQILLAPYRYICQIPGKQIRSKLSAAFNLWLKIPEDKIKIISDVIQMLHNSSLMVDDIEDNSKLRRGIPVTHSIFGVPQTINTANYVYFLGLERLFTLGKLEETTKVFTKHLLELHRGQGMDIYWRDTVVCPTEEEYKLMVIRKTGGLFGLAVDLMQLFSENKSDFKHLLNLLGLYFQIRDDYANLYSKEYEANKSYCEDLTEGKFSFPVIHAIRARPDDSQVLNILRQRTNDNDIKKYCVECLEAFGSFEYTRKVLKDLEKDLLAEIEKFGGNQYLTSLVKELRKIYSQPEDNGDG
;
A
#
# COMPACT_ATOMS: atom_id res chain seq x y z
N MET A 1 -2.67 27.05 -21.71
CA MET A 1 -1.21 26.92 -21.66
C MET A 1 -0.89 25.59 -22.28
N ASP A 2 -0.35 25.64 -23.49
CA ASP A 2 -0.15 24.49 -24.36
C ASP A 2 0.73 23.43 -23.69
N SER A 3 0.16 22.25 -23.49
CA SER A 3 0.94 21.02 -23.28
C SER A 3 1.76 20.77 -24.54
N GLN A 4 3.04 21.10 -24.50
CA GLN A 4 3.98 20.79 -25.59
C GLN A 4 4.03 19.26 -25.74
N GLN A 5 3.36 18.74 -26.76
CA GLN A 5 3.65 17.39 -27.25
C GLN A 5 5.13 17.34 -27.66
N PRO A 6 5.88 16.27 -27.35
CA PRO A 6 7.28 16.15 -27.71
C PRO A 6 7.43 16.21 -29.22
N ASN A 7 7.91 17.33 -29.74
CA ASN A 7 7.79 17.69 -31.16
C ASN A 7 9.06 17.35 -31.96
N THR A 8 9.96 16.52 -31.41
CA THR A 8 11.13 15.98 -32.11
C THR A 8 11.34 14.49 -31.82
N SER A 9 11.94 13.76 -32.77
CA SER A 9 12.35 12.35 -32.59
C SER A 9 13.28 12.15 -31.38
N GLN A 10 14.04 13.19 -31.02
CA GLN A 10 14.94 13.20 -29.88
C GLN A 10 14.19 13.25 -28.54
N ASP A 11 13.13 14.05 -28.44
CA ASP A 11 12.30 14.14 -27.22
C ASP A 11 11.59 12.81 -26.93
N VAL A 12 11.08 12.14 -27.97
CA VAL A 12 10.49 10.80 -27.83
C VAL A 12 11.51 9.79 -27.32
N LYS A 13 12.75 9.84 -27.80
CA LYS A 13 13.82 8.97 -27.34
C LYS A 13 14.20 9.26 -25.87
N GLN A 14 14.24 10.54 -25.48
CA GLN A 14 14.52 10.93 -24.09
C GLN A 14 13.41 10.45 -23.14
N GLU A 15 12.13 10.63 -23.51
CA GLU A 15 11.00 10.11 -22.73
C GLU A 15 11.06 8.59 -22.57
N GLN A 16 11.47 7.87 -23.61
CA GLN A 16 11.65 6.42 -23.52
C GLN A 16 12.73 6.03 -22.50
N ILE A 17 13.81 6.80 -22.40
CA ILE A 17 14.89 6.57 -21.42
C ILE A 17 14.38 6.89 -20.02
N LEU A 18 13.77 8.06 -19.82
CA LEU A 18 13.28 8.52 -18.51
C LEU A 18 12.21 7.58 -17.94
N LEU A 19 11.37 6.98 -18.79
CA LEU A 19 10.30 6.08 -18.37
C LEU A 19 10.68 4.60 -18.37
N ALA A 20 11.91 4.23 -18.75
CA ALA A 20 12.31 2.81 -18.79
C ALA A 20 12.14 2.10 -17.43
N PRO A 21 12.57 2.67 -16.28
CA PRO A 21 12.32 2.08 -14.96
C PRO A 21 10.82 1.94 -14.63
N TYR A 22 10.00 2.91 -15.01
CA TYR A 22 8.55 2.87 -14.78
C TYR A 22 7.84 1.81 -15.64
N ARG A 23 8.25 1.67 -16.91
CA ARG A 23 7.73 0.61 -17.79
C ARG A 23 8.09 -0.78 -17.27
N TYR A 24 9.28 -0.94 -16.70
CA TYR A 24 9.69 -2.20 -16.08
C TYR A 24 8.74 -2.62 -14.96
N ILE A 25 8.47 -1.75 -13.98
CA ILE A 25 7.55 -2.12 -12.89
C ILE A 25 6.11 -2.35 -13.37
N CYS A 26 5.69 -1.67 -14.45
CA CYS A 26 4.37 -1.88 -15.06
C CYS A 26 4.21 -3.26 -15.72
N GLN A 27 5.30 -3.91 -16.13
CA GLN A 27 5.26 -5.27 -16.70
C GLN A 27 4.98 -6.34 -15.65
N ILE A 28 5.18 -6.02 -14.37
CA ILE A 28 5.01 -6.97 -13.27
C ILE A 28 3.51 -7.02 -12.91
N PRO A 29 2.76 -8.09 -13.25
CA PRO A 29 1.32 -8.13 -13.02
C PRO A 29 1.02 -8.07 -11.52
N GLY A 30 0.20 -7.11 -11.10
CA GLY A 30 -0.30 -7.00 -9.73
C GLY A 30 -1.65 -7.66 -9.54
N LYS A 31 -2.10 -7.83 -8.28
CA LYS A 31 -3.44 -8.35 -7.95
C LYS A 31 -4.62 -7.42 -8.35
N GLN A 32 -4.33 -6.33 -9.09
CA GLN A 32 -5.29 -5.32 -9.58
C GLN A 32 -6.30 -4.83 -8.53
N ILE A 33 -5.94 -4.89 -7.25
CA ILE A 33 -6.82 -4.55 -6.11
C ILE A 33 -7.32 -3.10 -6.26
N ARG A 34 -6.46 -2.19 -6.71
CA ARG A 34 -6.81 -0.78 -6.92
C ARG A 34 -7.82 -0.57 -8.04
N SER A 35 -7.68 -1.27 -9.17
CA SER A 35 -8.67 -1.23 -10.25
C SER A 35 -10.02 -1.80 -9.80
N LYS A 36 -10.01 -2.89 -9.03
CA LYS A 36 -11.22 -3.45 -8.39
C LYS A 36 -11.86 -2.43 -7.44
N LEU A 37 -11.06 -1.71 -6.63
CA LEU A 37 -11.55 -0.69 -5.71
C LEU A 37 -12.14 0.52 -6.44
N SER A 38 -11.48 1.05 -7.47
CA SER A 38 -12.02 2.14 -8.28
C SER A 38 -13.38 1.76 -8.89
N ALA A 39 -13.50 0.56 -9.47
CA ALA A 39 -14.76 0.05 -10.00
C ALA A 39 -15.82 -0.10 -8.89
N ALA A 40 -15.42 -0.59 -7.71
CA ALA A 40 -16.31 -0.76 -6.58
C ALA A 40 -16.87 0.57 -6.07
N PHE A 41 -16.03 1.59 -5.86
CA PHE A 41 -16.50 2.92 -5.46
C PHE A 41 -17.32 3.61 -6.57
N ASN A 42 -17.06 3.29 -7.84
CA ASN A 42 -17.84 3.85 -8.94
C ASN A 42 -19.30 3.38 -8.96
N LEU A 43 -19.60 2.24 -8.33
CA LEU A 43 -20.99 1.81 -8.12
C LEU A 43 -21.81 2.85 -7.34
N TRP A 44 -21.19 3.49 -6.36
CA TRP A 44 -21.80 4.56 -5.56
C TRP A 44 -21.65 5.95 -6.17
N LEU A 45 -20.49 6.21 -6.78
CA LEU A 45 -20.11 7.55 -7.22
C LEU A 45 -20.55 7.87 -8.66
N LYS A 46 -20.80 6.87 -9.51
CA LYS A 46 -21.36 7.04 -10.87
C LYS A 46 -20.61 8.09 -11.72
N ILE A 47 -19.29 8.00 -11.73
CA ILE A 47 -18.40 8.92 -12.44
C ILE A 47 -18.45 8.64 -13.95
N PRO A 48 -18.44 9.67 -14.81
CA PRO A 48 -18.30 9.52 -16.25
C PRO A 48 -17.04 8.72 -16.64
N GLU A 49 -17.16 7.91 -17.69
CA GLU A 49 -16.13 6.95 -18.11
C GLU A 49 -14.79 7.63 -18.47
N ASP A 50 -14.84 8.79 -19.12
CA ASP A 50 -13.65 9.56 -19.48
C ASP A 50 -12.88 10.05 -18.23
N LYS A 51 -13.60 10.45 -17.18
CA LYS A 51 -13.03 10.94 -15.92
C LYS A 51 -12.47 9.81 -15.07
N ILE A 52 -13.20 8.70 -14.91
CA ILE A 52 -12.70 7.56 -14.12
C ILE A 52 -11.47 6.91 -14.75
N LYS A 53 -11.36 6.91 -16.09
CA LYS A 53 -10.16 6.44 -16.78
C LYS A 53 -8.94 7.27 -16.40
N ILE A 54 -9.05 8.60 -16.49
CA ILE A 54 -7.96 9.51 -16.11
C ILE A 54 -7.60 9.36 -14.62
N ILE A 55 -8.59 9.30 -13.73
CA ILE A 55 -8.34 9.10 -12.30
C ILE A 55 -7.62 7.76 -12.06
N SER A 56 -8.08 6.68 -12.69
CA SER A 56 -7.47 5.35 -12.55
C SER A 56 -6.03 5.32 -13.07
N ASP A 57 -5.76 5.97 -14.20
CA ASP A 57 -4.41 6.11 -14.75
C ASP A 57 -3.48 6.82 -13.76
N VAL A 58 -3.93 7.95 -13.18
CA VAL A 58 -3.15 8.71 -12.19
C VAL A 58 -2.88 7.88 -10.94
N ILE A 59 -3.90 7.20 -10.39
CA ILE A 59 -3.72 6.34 -9.22
C ILE A 59 -2.73 5.20 -9.50
N GLN A 60 -2.77 4.62 -10.70
CA GLN A 60 -1.84 3.57 -11.09
C GLN A 60 -0.40 4.10 -11.25
N MET A 61 -0.23 5.31 -11.81
CA MET A 61 1.05 6.01 -11.90
C MET A 61 1.65 6.24 -10.52
N LEU A 62 0.89 6.88 -9.63
CA LEU A 62 1.33 7.17 -8.27
C LEU A 62 1.64 5.89 -7.50
N HIS A 63 0.82 4.84 -7.65
CA HIS A 63 1.06 3.56 -7.00
C HIS A 63 2.39 2.94 -7.43
N ASN A 64 2.64 2.83 -8.73
CA ASN A 64 3.86 2.20 -9.22
C ASN A 64 5.09 3.04 -8.89
N SER A 65 4.99 4.37 -8.98
CA SER A 65 6.07 5.26 -8.53
C SER A 65 6.36 5.12 -7.04
N SER A 66 5.32 5.04 -6.19
CA SER A 66 5.53 4.87 -4.76
C SER A 66 6.18 3.53 -4.44
N LEU A 67 5.81 2.45 -5.14
CA LEU A 67 6.49 1.16 -4.97
C LEU A 67 7.97 1.22 -5.36
N MET A 68 8.33 1.96 -6.42
CA MET A 68 9.73 2.13 -6.80
C MET A 68 10.54 2.88 -5.74
N VAL A 69 9.94 3.86 -5.08
CA VAL A 69 10.57 4.62 -3.98
C VAL A 69 10.62 3.77 -2.71
N ASP A 70 9.51 3.16 -2.30
CA ASP A 70 9.44 2.25 -1.14
C ASP A 70 10.49 1.13 -1.26
N ASP A 71 10.61 0.47 -2.41
CA ASP A 71 11.61 -0.62 -2.61
C ASP A 71 13.05 -0.14 -2.38
N ILE A 72 13.35 1.14 -2.67
CA ILE A 72 14.66 1.74 -2.39
C ILE A 72 14.79 2.08 -0.91
N GLU A 73 13.77 2.73 -0.34
CA GLU A 73 13.74 3.15 1.06
C GLU A 73 13.84 1.96 2.02
N ASP A 74 13.26 0.82 1.63
CA ASP A 74 13.24 -0.45 2.37
C ASP A 74 14.40 -1.39 1.99
N ASN A 75 15.19 -1.07 0.94
CA ASN A 75 16.26 -1.93 0.43
C ASN A 75 15.77 -3.36 0.05
N SER A 76 14.52 -3.45 -0.40
CA SER A 76 13.86 -4.69 -0.81
C SER A 76 14.62 -5.37 -1.96
N LYS A 77 14.50 -6.68 -2.09
CA LYS A 77 15.21 -7.45 -3.14
C LYS A 77 14.32 -7.86 -4.29
N LEU A 78 13.09 -8.22 -3.98
CA LEU A 78 12.12 -8.74 -4.95
C LEU A 78 10.80 -8.00 -4.82
N ARG A 79 10.13 -7.82 -5.96
CA ARG A 79 8.75 -7.37 -6.03
C ARG A 79 7.96 -8.31 -6.93
N ARG A 80 7.03 -9.05 -6.32
CA ARG A 80 6.19 -10.06 -7.00
C ARG A 80 7.04 -11.12 -7.73
N GLY A 81 8.10 -11.58 -7.07
CA GLY A 81 9.02 -12.62 -7.54
C GLY A 81 10.05 -12.15 -8.58
N ILE A 82 10.08 -10.86 -8.90
CA ILE A 82 10.96 -10.26 -9.92
C ILE A 82 11.90 -9.27 -9.22
N PRO A 83 13.16 -9.09 -9.67
CA PRO A 83 14.07 -8.09 -9.11
C PRO A 83 13.44 -6.69 -9.06
N VAL A 84 13.71 -5.96 -7.97
CA VAL A 84 13.24 -4.58 -7.81
C VAL A 84 13.87 -3.65 -8.85
N THR A 85 13.14 -2.60 -9.25
CA THR A 85 13.56 -1.70 -10.33
C THR A 85 14.95 -1.11 -10.14
N HIS A 86 15.30 -0.73 -8.91
CA HIS A 86 16.59 -0.12 -8.60
C HIS A 86 17.78 -1.09 -8.70
N SER A 87 17.55 -2.41 -8.63
CA SER A 87 18.58 -3.41 -8.87
C SER A 87 18.93 -3.57 -10.35
N ILE A 88 18.03 -3.16 -11.25
CA ILE A 88 18.20 -3.24 -12.71
C ILE A 88 18.72 -1.90 -13.27
N PHE A 89 18.10 -0.79 -12.88
CA PHE A 89 18.40 0.54 -13.44
C PHE A 89 19.29 1.40 -12.53
N GLY A 90 19.60 0.92 -11.33
CA GLY A 90 20.29 1.68 -10.31
C GLY A 90 19.37 2.62 -9.52
N VAL A 91 19.77 2.93 -8.30
CA VAL A 91 19.06 3.83 -7.38
C VAL A 91 18.84 5.22 -8.00
N PRO A 92 19.85 5.91 -8.58
CA PRO A 92 19.68 7.28 -9.06
C PRO A 92 18.62 7.42 -10.16
N GLN A 93 18.62 6.50 -11.14
CA GLN A 93 17.64 6.53 -12.23
C GLN A 93 16.24 6.20 -11.71
N THR A 94 16.13 5.21 -10.82
CA THR A 94 14.84 4.77 -10.28
C THR A 94 14.16 5.86 -9.46
N ILE A 95 14.90 6.56 -8.58
CA ILE A 95 14.39 7.72 -7.84
C ILE A 95 13.93 8.82 -8.79
N ASN A 96 14.77 9.18 -9.77
CA ASN A 96 14.44 10.24 -10.71
C ASN A 96 13.18 9.91 -11.52
N THR A 97 13.07 8.68 -12.05
CA THR A 97 11.89 8.23 -12.79
C THR A 97 10.63 8.21 -11.93
N ALA A 98 10.70 7.70 -10.70
CA ALA A 98 9.54 7.65 -9.82
C ALA A 98 9.00 9.05 -9.51
N ASN A 99 9.91 9.98 -9.16
CA ASN A 99 9.58 11.38 -8.92
C ASN A 99 9.04 12.07 -10.17
N TYR A 100 9.64 11.81 -11.34
CA TYR A 100 9.16 12.34 -12.61
C TYR A 100 7.71 11.92 -12.88
N VAL A 101 7.39 10.64 -12.66
CA VAL A 101 6.05 10.11 -12.87
C VAL A 101 5.03 10.65 -11.85
N TYR A 102 5.45 11.04 -10.62
CA TYR A 102 4.55 11.78 -9.72
C TYR A 102 4.06 13.09 -10.35
N PHE A 103 4.95 13.84 -11.00
CA PHE A 103 4.60 15.08 -11.67
C PHE A 103 3.84 14.87 -12.98
N LEU A 104 4.12 13.80 -13.72
CA LEU A 104 3.28 13.40 -14.86
C LEU A 104 1.86 13.04 -14.40
N GLY A 105 1.72 12.40 -13.23
CA GLY A 105 0.43 12.11 -12.62
C GLY A 105 -0.34 13.39 -12.27
N LEU A 106 0.34 14.39 -11.71
CA LEU A 106 -0.24 15.72 -11.46
C LEU A 106 -0.66 16.41 -12.76
N GLU A 107 0.23 16.47 -13.75
CA GLU A 107 -0.07 17.06 -15.07
C GLU A 107 -1.30 16.41 -15.70
N ARG A 108 -1.41 15.07 -15.59
CA ARG A 108 -2.53 14.32 -16.14
C ARG A 108 -3.88 14.74 -15.53
N LEU A 109 -3.91 15.12 -14.25
CA LEU A 109 -5.13 15.63 -13.59
C LEU A 109 -5.61 16.96 -14.18
N PHE A 110 -4.75 17.75 -14.83
CA PHE A 110 -5.15 19.03 -15.43
C PHE A 110 -6.17 18.84 -16.56
N THR A 111 -6.20 17.65 -17.16
CA THR A 111 -7.15 17.27 -18.21
C THR A 111 -8.57 17.00 -17.70
N LEU A 112 -8.78 16.86 -16.38
CA LEU A 112 -10.09 16.58 -15.80
C LEU A 112 -11.02 17.81 -15.78
N GLY A 113 -10.48 19.02 -15.91
CA GLY A 113 -11.16 20.24 -15.45
C GLY A 113 -11.10 20.35 -13.92
N LYS A 114 -11.42 21.51 -13.34
CA LYS A 114 -11.31 21.77 -11.89
C LYS A 114 -9.87 21.72 -11.35
N LEU A 115 -8.97 22.41 -12.04
CA LEU A 115 -7.52 22.43 -11.74
C LEU A 115 -7.22 22.74 -10.26
N GLU A 116 -7.92 23.72 -9.68
CA GLU A 116 -7.70 24.11 -8.29
C GLU A 116 -8.08 22.99 -7.32
N GLU A 117 -9.25 22.38 -7.52
CA GLU A 117 -9.77 21.33 -6.65
C GLU A 117 -8.99 20.03 -6.79
N THR A 118 -8.67 19.60 -8.03
CA THR A 118 -7.88 18.38 -8.26
C THR A 118 -6.47 18.52 -7.69
N THR A 119 -5.84 19.69 -7.85
CA THR A 119 -4.52 19.97 -7.27
C THR A 119 -4.58 19.96 -5.74
N LYS A 120 -5.57 20.60 -5.12
CA LYS A 120 -5.75 20.58 -3.65
C LYS A 120 -5.90 19.16 -3.11
N VAL A 121 -6.72 18.33 -3.76
CA VAL A 121 -6.92 16.93 -3.38
C VAL A 121 -5.61 16.13 -3.54
N PHE A 122 -4.94 16.26 -4.68
CA PHE A 122 -3.65 15.62 -4.96
C PHE A 122 -2.59 15.98 -3.90
N THR A 123 -2.37 17.27 -3.67
CA THR A 123 -1.38 17.76 -2.71
C THR A 123 -1.69 17.29 -1.29
N LYS A 124 -2.96 17.37 -0.85
CA LYS A 124 -3.37 16.90 0.48
C LYS A 124 -2.98 15.44 0.70
N HIS A 125 -3.36 14.55 -0.22
CA HIS A 125 -3.14 13.11 -0.05
C HIS A 125 -1.68 12.70 -0.20
N LEU A 126 -0.90 13.35 -1.07
CA LEU A 126 0.53 13.08 -1.17
C LEU A 126 1.29 13.56 0.06
N LEU A 127 0.89 14.68 0.67
CA LEU A 127 1.47 15.11 1.95
C LEU A 127 1.16 14.11 3.07
N GLU A 128 -0.08 13.60 3.16
CA GLU A 128 -0.40 12.54 4.14
C GLU A 128 0.39 11.26 3.87
N LEU A 129 0.50 10.82 2.60
CA LEU A 129 1.28 9.63 2.24
C LEU A 129 2.73 9.76 2.74
N HIS A 130 3.40 10.88 2.46
CA HIS A 130 4.78 11.12 2.90
C HIS A 130 4.89 11.29 4.43
N ARG A 131 3.88 11.85 5.11
CA ARG A 131 3.84 11.88 6.58
C ARG A 131 3.74 10.48 7.18
N GLY A 132 2.97 9.59 6.56
CA GLY A 132 2.90 8.18 6.94
C GLY A 132 4.24 7.48 6.73
N GLN A 133 4.75 7.54 5.49
CA GLN A 133 6.03 6.91 5.12
C GLN A 133 7.21 7.40 5.97
N GLY A 134 7.28 8.71 6.22
CA GLY A 134 8.34 9.29 7.04
C GLY A 134 8.34 8.79 8.48
N MET A 135 7.17 8.52 9.08
CA MET A 135 7.09 7.94 10.42
C MET A 135 7.48 6.46 10.44
N ASP A 136 7.08 5.69 9.41
CA ASP A 136 7.47 4.28 9.23
C ASP A 136 9.01 4.15 9.18
N ILE A 137 9.64 4.97 8.34
CA ILE A 137 11.10 5.06 8.19
C ILE A 137 11.76 5.54 9.50
N TYR A 138 11.21 6.58 10.13
CA TYR A 138 11.78 7.13 11.38
C TYR A 138 11.84 6.07 12.46
N TRP A 139 10.74 5.36 12.71
CA TRP A 139 10.70 4.30 13.72
C TRP A 139 11.71 3.21 13.41
N ARG A 140 11.74 2.72 12.17
CA ARG A 140 12.67 1.69 11.67
C ARG A 140 14.14 2.07 11.83
N ASP A 141 14.51 3.30 11.46
CA ASP A 141 15.90 3.75 11.42
C ASP A 141 16.41 4.24 12.78
N THR A 142 15.52 4.75 13.64
CA THR A 142 15.86 5.11 15.04
C THR A 142 15.64 3.98 16.03
N VAL A 143 15.06 2.86 15.57
CA VAL A 143 14.75 1.66 16.36
C VAL A 143 13.85 1.99 17.56
N VAL A 144 12.82 2.80 17.32
CA VAL A 144 11.80 3.19 18.30
C VAL A 144 10.50 2.51 17.94
N CYS A 145 10.08 1.52 18.74
CA CYS A 145 8.84 0.78 18.51
C CYS A 145 7.61 1.68 18.76
N PRO A 146 6.75 1.94 17.76
CA PRO A 146 5.55 2.75 17.94
C PRO A 146 4.52 2.02 18.80
N THR A 147 3.59 2.77 19.38
CA THR A 147 2.34 2.20 19.93
C THR A 147 1.46 1.67 18.79
N GLU A 148 0.53 0.79 19.13
CA GLU A 148 -0.44 0.30 18.14
C GLU A 148 -1.27 1.44 17.53
N GLU A 149 -1.63 2.45 18.34
CA GLU A 149 -2.40 3.62 17.87
C GLU A 149 -1.57 4.52 16.95
N GLU A 150 -0.29 4.74 17.26
CA GLU A 150 0.63 5.44 16.37
C GLU A 150 0.78 4.70 15.03
N TYR A 151 0.96 3.38 15.07
CA TYR A 151 1.01 2.56 13.86
C TYR A 151 -0.29 2.70 13.05
N LYS A 152 -1.46 2.55 13.67
CA LYS A 152 -2.75 2.72 12.98
C LYS A 152 -2.88 4.08 12.31
N LEU A 153 -2.46 5.15 12.99
CA LEU A 153 -2.46 6.50 12.43
C LEU A 153 -1.50 6.61 11.23
N MET A 154 -0.29 6.06 11.34
CA MET A 154 0.68 6.01 10.24
C MET A 154 0.11 5.27 9.02
N VAL A 155 -0.53 4.12 9.22
CA VAL A 155 -1.16 3.33 8.15
C VAL A 155 -2.30 4.07 7.48
N ILE A 156 -3.16 4.74 8.25
CA ILE A 156 -4.24 5.58 7.70
C ILE A 156 -3.66 6.66 6.79
N ARG A 157 -2.51 7.24 7.14
CA ARG A 157 -1.82 8.23 6.32
C ARG A 157 -1.19 7.63 5.06
N LYS A 158 -0.42 6.54 5.19
CA LYS A 158 0.32 5.89 4.10
C LYS A 158 -0.62 5.22 3.10
N THR A 159 -1.42 4.27 3.57
CA THR A 159 -2.26 3.39 2.73
C THR A 159 -3.62 4.00 2.47
N GLY A 160 -4.21 4.67 3.47
CA GLY A 160 -5.44 5.44 3.29
C GLY A 160 -5.27 6.65 2.38
N GLY A 161 -4.06 7.23 2.28
CA GLY A 161 -3.78 8.38 1.42
C GLY A 161 -4.04 8.12 -0.07
N LEU A 162 -3.63 6.97 -0.61
CA LEU A 162 -3.84 6.69 -2.04
C LEU A 162 -5.29 6.25 -2.36
N PHE A 163 -5.94 5.52 -1.45
CA PHE A 163 -7.37 5.20 -1.61
C PHE A 163 -8.24 6.46 -1.46
N GLY A 164 -7.92 7.30 -0.47
CA GLY A 164 -8.54 8.60 -0.27
C GLY A 164 -8.34 9.53 -1.46
N LEU A 165 -7.15 9.54 -2.07
CA LEU A 165 -6.91 10.29 -3.30
C LEU A 165 -7.87 9.86 -4.42
N ALA A 166 -8.00 8.55 -4.65
CA ALA A 166 -8.88 8.03 -5.69
C ALA A 166 -10.34 8.46 -5.46
N VAL A 167 -10.85 8.24 -4.25
CA VAL A 167 -12.25 8.55 -3.91
C VAL A 167 -12.53 10.04 -3.87
N ASP A 168 -11.67 10.86 -3.26
CA ASP A 168 -11.84 12.31 -3.21
C ASP A 168 -11.81 12.91 -4.64
N LEU A 169 -10.93 12.42 -5.53
CA LEU A 169 -10.92 12.82 -6.95
C LEU A 169 -12.22 12.43 -7.65
N MET A 170 -12.73 11.22 -7.43
CA MET A 170 -14.01 10.78 -7.98
C MET A 170 -15.15 11.68 -7.46
N GLN A 171 -15.18 12.00 -6.16
CA GLN A 171 -16.21 12.85 -5.56
C GLN A 171 -16.27 14.27 -6.14
N LEU A 172 -15.20 14.78 -6.74
CA LEU A 172 -15.25 16.06 -7.46
C LEU A 172 -16.20 16.01 -8.67
N PHE A 173 -16.45 14.83 -9.23
CA PHE A 173 -17.27 14.60 -10.43
C PHE A 173 -18.55 13.79 -10.15
N SER A 174 -18.82 13.45 -8.88
CA SER A 174 -20.04 12.76 -8.46
C SER A 174 -21.09 13.71 -7.91
N GLU A 175 -22.37 13.35 -8.05
CA GLU A 175 -23.46 13.93 -7.26
C GLU A 175 -23.49 13.38 -5.82
N ASN A 176 -22.92 12.20 -5.59
CA ASN A 176 -22.85 11.57 -4.29
C ASN A 176 -21.73 12.19 -3.44
N LYS A 177 -22.10 12.88 -2.36
CA LYS A 177 -21.19 13.55 -1.42
C LYS A 177 -21.08 12.85 -0.07
N SER A 178 -21.41 11.56 -0.01
CA SER A 178 -21.31 10.75 1.21
C SER A 178 -19.89 10.77 1.79
N ASP A 179 -19.75 10.76 3.11
CA ASP A 179 -18.43 10.72 3.75
C ASP A 179 -17.88 9.29 3.80
N PHE A 180 -16.98 8.94 2.87
CA PHE A 180 -16.34 7.63 2.81
C PHE A 180 -15.10 7.52 3.71
N LYS A 181 -14.74 8.57 4.48
CA LYS A 181 -13.48 8.61 5.24
C LYS A 181 -13.33 7.44 6.21
N HIS A 182 -14.40 7.09 6.94
CA HIS A 182 -14.34 5.98 7.89
C HIS A 182 -14.11 4.64 7.17
N LEU A 183 -14.87 4.36 6.10
CA LEU A 183 -14.68 3.17 5.26
C LEU A 183 -13.27 3.07 4.68
N LEU A 184 -12.72 4.19 4.19
CA LEU A 184 -11.37 4.25 3.62
C LEU A 184 -10.28 4.00 4.67
N ASN A 185 -10.46 4.52 5.89
CA ASN A 185 -9.56 4.23 7.00
C ASN A 185 -9.58 2.75 7.36
N LEU A 186 -10.76 2.14 7.45
CA LEU A 186 -10.89 0.70 7.72
C LEU A 186 -10.25 -0.14 6.61
N LEU A 187 -10.49 0.20 5.34
CA LEU A 187 -9.83 -0.45 4.20
C LEU A 187 -8.30 -0.33 4.33
N GLY A 188 -7.77 0.87 4.54
CA GLY A 188 -6.33 1.11 4.67
C GLY A 188 -5.69 0.27 5.77
N LEU A 189 -6.30 0.24 6.96
CA LEU A 189 -5.87 -0.57 8.10
C LEU A 189 -5.89 -2.06 7.78
N TYR A 190 -7.03 -2.55 7.26
CA TYR A 190 -7.20 -3.95 6.91
C TYR A 190 -6.18 -4.41 5.86
N PHE A 191 -5.96 -3.63 4.80
CA PHE A 191 -4.98 -3.96 3.77
C PHE A 191 -3.55 -4.02 4.30
N GLN A 192 -3.15 -3.06 5.14
CA GLN A 192 -1.77 -3.02 5.64
C GLN A 192 -1.51 -4.10 6.69
N ILE A 193 -2.40 -4.27 7.67
CA ILE A 193 -2.22 -5.31 8.71
C ILE A 193 -2.23 -6.70 8.08
N ARG A 194 -3.05 -6.90 7.04
CA ARG A 194 -3.06 -8.15 6.27
C ARG A 194 -1.73 -8.35 5.53
N ASP A 195 -1.16 -7.31 4.93
CA ASP A 195 0.14 -7.40 4.23
C ASP A 195 1.28 -7.73 5.20
N ASP A 196 1.30 -7.06 6.36
CA ASP A 196 2.25 -7.31 7.45
C ASP A 196 2.13 -8.76 7.98
N TYR A 197 0.91 -9.26 8.18
CA TYR A 197 0.68 -10.67 8.55
C TYR A 197 1.19 -11.62 7.46
N ALA A 198 0.86 -11.33 6.20
CA ALA A 198 1.21 -12.17 5.07
C ALA A 198 2.73 -12.26 4.85
N ASN A 199 3.46 -11.16 5.04
CA ASN A 199 4.92 -11.10 4.90
C ASN A 199 5.63 -12.10 5.82
N LEU A 200 5.09 -12.31 7.03
CA LEU A 200 5.70 -13.16 8.07
C LEU A 200 5.13 -14.58 8.13
N TYR A 201 3.89 -14.80 7.64
CA TYR A 201 3.19 -16.09 7.81
C TYR A 201 2.99 -16.88 6.50
N SER A 202 2.96 -16.23 5.33
CA SER A 202 2.51 -16.87 4.09
C SER A 202 3.65 -17.37 3.19
N LYS A 203 3.60 -18.68 2.85
CA LYS A 203 4.48 -19.31 1.84
C LYS A 203 4.28 -18.74 0.43
N GLU A 204 3.09 -18.26 0.07
CA GLU A 204 2.86 -17.59 -1.22
C GLU A 204 3.55 -16.23 -1.25
N TYR A 205 3.58 -15.52 -0.11
CA TYR A 205 4.31 -14.26 -0.01
C TYR A 205 5.82 -14.49 -0.04
N GLU A 206 6.33 -15.57 0.56
CA GLU A 206 7.73 -15.99 0.42
C GLU A 206 8.16 -16.18 -1.05
N ALA A 207 7.26 -16.62 -1.93
CA ALA A 207 7.56 -16.73 -3.37
C ALA A 207 7.51 -15.39 -4.12
N ASN A 208 6.69 -14.45 -3.63
CA ASN A 208 6.49 -13.13 -4.25
C ASN A 208 7.46 -12.05 -3.72
N LYS A 209 7.99 -12.25 -2.52
CA LYS A 209 8.99 -11.41 -1.84
C LYS A 209 10.17 -12.30 -1.44
N SER A 210 11.08 -11.80 -0.59
CA SER A 210 12.01 -12.68 0.12
C SER A 210 11.38 -13.19 1.43
N TYR A 211 11.86 -14.33 1.96
CA TYR A 211 11.38 -14.89 3.23
C TYR A 211 11.48 -13.86 4.36
N CYS A 212 10.34 -13.52 4.97
CA CYS A 212 10.20 -12.53 6.06
C CYS A 212 10.97 -11.24 5.78
N GLU A 213 10.73 -10.62 4.62
CA GLU A 213 11.42 -9.40 4.18
C GLU A 213 11.30 -8.25 5.20
N ASP A 214 10.14 -8.11 5.86
CA ASP A 214 9.93 -7.07 6.89
C ASP A 214 10.98 -7.14 8.02
N LEU A 215 11.49 -8.35 8.35
CA LEU A 215 12.56 -8.54 9.34
C LEU A 215 13.93 -8.09 8.82
N THR A 216 14.20 -8.25 7.53
CA THR A 216 15.42 -7.72 6.87
C THR A 216 15.35 -6.21 6.75
N GLU A 217 14.18 -5.66 6.45
CA GLU A 217 13.95 -4.21 6.40
C GLU A 217 14.14 -3.58 7.80
N GLY A 218 13.86 -4.35 8.85
CA GLY A 218 13.85 -3.87 10.24
C GLY A 218 12.54 -3.16 10.58
N LYS A 219 11.47 -3.43 9.83
CA LYS A 219 10.19 -2.74 9.89
C LYS A 219 9.40 -3.13 11.14
N PHE A 220 8.83 -2.14 11.83
CA PHE A 220 7.87 -2.37 12.90
C PHE A 220 6.49 -2.70 12.33
N SER A 221 6.33 -3.90 11.79
CA SER A 221 5.05 -4.41 11.30
C SER A 221 4.10 -4.77 12.45
N PHE A 222 2.80 -4.89 12.17
CA PHE A 222 1.78 -5.07 13.21
C PHE A 222 2.06 -6.25 14.18
N PRO A 223 2.42 -7.47 13.71
CA PRO A 223 2.75 -8.58 14.62
C PRO A 223 4.02 -8.32 15.45
N VAL A 224 5.00 -7.60 14.87
CA VAL A 224 6.27 -7.25 15.53
C VAL A 224 6.04 -6.22 16.64
N ILE A 225 5.21 -5.20 16.39
CA ILE A 225 4.82 -4.21 17.41
C ILE A 225 4.14 -4.90 18.59
N HIS A 226 3.18 -5.80 18.32
CA HIS A 226 2.51 -6.55 19.37
C HIS A 226 3.52 -7.35 20.20
N ALA A 227 4.41 -8.11 19.55
CA ALA A 227 5.41 -8.92 20.25
C ALA A 227 6.28 -8.10 21.22
N ILE A 228 6.84 -6.99 20.73
CA ILE A 228 7.72 -6.12 21.52
C ILE A 228 6.97 -5.51 22.72
N ARG A 229 5.70 -5.15 22.55
CA ARG A 229 4.91 -4.50 23.60
C ARG A 229 4.28 -5.48 24.58
N ALA A 230 3.91 -6.68 24.14
CA ALA A 230 3.38 -7.73 24.99
C ALA A 230 4.46 -8.37 25.87
N ARG A 231 5.74 -8.27 25.46
CA ARG A 231 6.91 -8.80 26.18
C ARG A 231 7.99 -7.71 26.33
N PRO A 232 7.76 -6.67 27.16
CA PRO A 232 8.72 -5.57 27.31
C PRO A 232 10.05 -6.02 27.95
N ASP A 233 10.06 -7.12 28.69
CA ASP A 233 11.26 -7.71 29.29
C ASP A 233 12.07 -8.57 28.29
N ASP A 234 11.50 -8.87 27.12
CA ASP A 234 12.17 -9.59 26.05
C ASP A 234 12.73 -8.59 25.01
N SER A 235 14.04 -8.66 24.80
CA SER A 235 14.71 -7.80 23.81
C SER A 235 15.08 -8.55 22.52
N GLN A 236 14.71 -9.82 22.37
CA GLN A 236 15.15 -10.66 21.26
C GLN A 236 14.61 -10.14 19.93
N VAL A 237 13.28 -9.95 19.84
CA VAL A 237 12.62 -9.47 18.62
C VAL A 237 13.18 -8.09 18.21
N LEU A 238 13.32 -7.17 19.15
CA LEU A 238 13.86 -5.84 18.88
C LEU A 238 15.32 -5.88 18.40
N ASN A 239 16.16 -6.73 18.99
CA ASN A 239 17.55 -6.87 18.57
C ASN A 239 17.68 -7.53 17.20
N ILE A 240 16.86 -8.54 16.89
CA ILE A 240 16.81 -9.16 15.56
C ILE A 240 16.41 -8.12 14.51
N LEU A 241 15.39 -7.32 14.80
CA LEU A 241 14.93 -6.26 13.91
C LEU A 241 16.02 -5.21 13.64
N ARG A 242 16.76 -4.83 14.69
CA ARG A 242 17.91 -3.91 14.59
C ARG A 242 19.04 -4.45 13.71
N GLN A 243 19.23 -5.76 13.66
CA GLN A 243 20.31 -6.38 12.87
C GLN A 243 20.07 -6.33 11.36
N ARG A 244 18.81 -6.17 10.90
CA ARG A 244 18.46 -6.19 9.47
C ARG A 244 19.04 -7.42 8.74
N THR A 245 18.92 -8.57 9.40
CA THR A 245 19.60 -9.79 9.00
C THR A 245 19.02 -10.36 7.69
N ASN A 246 19.89 -10.97 6.89
CA ASN A 246 19.50 -11.80 5.74
C ASN A 246 19.55 -13.30 6.08
N ASP A 247 19.92 -13.66 7.31
CA ASP A 247 20.01 -15.04 7.77
C ASP A 247 18.60 -15.62 8.01
N ASN A 248 18.27 -16.67 7.26
CA ASN A 248 16.96 -17.32 7.34
C ASN A 248 16.73 -18.05 8.66
N ASP A 249 17.78 -18.51 9.35
CA ASP A 249 17.63 -19.20 10.63
C ASP A 249 17.32 -18.20 11.75
N ILE A 250 17.93 -17.01 11.70
CA ILE A 250 17.56 -15.89 12.61
C ILE A 250 16.11 -15.45 12.34
N LYS A 251 15.70 -15.36 11.08
CA LYS A 251 14.32 -15.01 10.72
C LYS A 251 13.30 -16.05 11.20
N LYS A 252 13.57 -17.34 11.00
CA LYS A 252 12.73 -18.44 11.51
C LYS A 252 12.59 -18.37 13.03
N TYR A 253 13.71 -18.18 13.74
CA TYR A 253 13.69 -18.01 15.20
C TYR A 253 12.81 -16.82 15.62
N CYS A 254 12.91 -15.68 14.93
CA CYS A 254 12.06 -14.52 15.21
C CYS A 254 10.57 -14.85 15.01
N VAL A 255 10.21 -15.53 13.92
CA VAL A 255 8.83 -15.97 13.65
C VAL A 255 8.32 -16.91 14.76
N GLU A 256 9.15 -17.84 15.24
CA GLU A 256 8.81 -18.70 16.38
C GLU A 256 8.56 -17.89 17.66
N CYS A 257 9.35 -16.85 17.94
CA CYS A 257 9.09 -15.92 19.04
C CYS A 257 7.73 -15.20 18.86
N LEU A 258 7.43 -14.71 17.65
CA LEU A 258 6.14 -14.04 17.37
C LEU A 258 4.94 -14.96 17.63
N GLU A 259 5.04 -16.24 17.23
CA GLU A 259 4.01 -17.25 17.51
C GLU A 259 3.90 -17.52 19.01
N ALA A 260 5.02 -17.76 19.71
CA ALA A 260 5.04 -18.00 21.15
C ALA A 260 4.48 -16.83 21.98
N PHE A 261 4.61 -15.60 21.47
CA PHE A 261 4.05 -14.40 22.11
C PHE A 261 2.59 -14.14 21.73
N GLY A 262 1.98 -14.99 20.90
CA GLY A 262 0.59 -14.88 20.47
C GLY A 262 0.34 -13.75 19.46
N SER A 263 1.39 -13.21 18.83
CA SER A 263 1.27 -12.05 17.93
C SER A 263 0.51 -12.36 16.65
N PHE A 264 0.65 -13.56 16.10
CA PHE A 264 -0.11 -13.97 14.94
C PHE A 264 -1.59 -14.17 15.27
N GLU A 265 -1.92 -14.76 16.42
CA GLU A 265 -3.31 -14.90 16.87
C GLU A 265 -3.96 -13.54 17.15
N TYR A 266 -3.24 -12.63 17.83
CA TYR A 266 -3.69 -11.26 18.02
C TYR A 266 -3.97 -10.55 16.69
N THR A 267 -3.05 -10.68 15.73
CA THR A 267 -3.20 -10.08 14.40
C THR A 267 -4.41 -10.63 13.66
N ARG A 268 -4.65 -11.95 13.70
CA ARG A 268 -5.84 -12.57 13.11
C ARG A 268 -7.13 -12.04 13.73
N LYS A 269 -7.17 -11.90 15.06
CA LYS A 269 -8.32 -11.34 15.76
C LYS A 269 -8.61 -9.91 15.29
N VAL A 270 -7.60 -9.05 15.24
CA VAL A 270 -7.74 -7.67 14.76
C VAL A 270 -8.21 -7.62 13.30
N LEU A 271 -7.72 -8.52 12.44
CA LEU A 271 -8.18 -8.63 11.05
C LEU A 271 -9.65 -9.06 10.95
N LYS A 272 -10.11 -10.00 11.79
CA LYS A 272 -11.51 -10.43 11.86
C LYS A 272 -12.43 -9.29 12.34
N ASP A 273 -11.99 -8.51 13.33
CA ASP A 273 -12.73 -7.36 13.83
C ASP A 273 -12.81 -6.26 12.76
N LEU A 274 -11.70 -5.94 12.09
CA LEU A 274 -11.68 -4.99 10.97
C LEU A 274 -12.54 -5.45 9.79
N GLU A 275 -12.54 -6.75 9.46
CA GLU A 275 -13.42 -7.31 8.42
C GLU A 275 -14.90 -7.09 8.77
N LYS A 276 -15.29 -7.38 10.01
CA LYS A 276 -16.66 -7.19 10.48
C LYS A 276 -17.08 -5.72 10.38
N ASP A 277 -16.22 -4.82 10.84
CA ASP A 277 -16.47 -3.37 10.79
C ASP A 277 -16.55 -2.87 9.34
N LEU A 278 -15.67 -3.38 8.46
CA LEU A 278 -15.70 -3.11 7.02
C LEU A 278 -17.02 -3.50 6.37
N LEU A 279 -17.48 -4.73 6.61
CA LEU A 279 -18.71 -5.23 6.04
C LEU A 279 -19.92 -4.44 6.56
N ALA A 280 -19.96 -4.14 7.87
CA ALA A 280 -21.00 -3.31 8.45
C ALA A 280 -21.02 -1.90 7.86
N GLU A 281 -19.85 -1.29 7.64
CA GLU A 281 -19.73 0.04 7.04
C GLU A 281 -20.15 0.05 5.57
N ILE A 282 -19.81 -1.00 4.80
CA ILE A 282 -20.28 -1.16 3.41
C ILE A 282 -21.81 -1.23 3.36
N GLU A 283 -22.44 -1.97 4.27
CA GLU A 283 -23.91 -2.06 4.35
C GLU A 283 -24.58 -0.72 4.69
N LYS A 284 -23.95 0.14 5.50
CA LYS A 284 -24.48 1.50 5.77
C LYS A 284 -24.59 2.36 4.51
N PHE A 285 -23.75 2.10 3.50
CA PHE A 285 -23.83 2.76 2.19
C PHE A 285 -24.77 2.06 1.20
N GLY A 286 -25.64 1.16 1.69
CA GLY A 286 -26.59 0.41 0.85
C GLY A 286 -25.98 -0.81 0.17
N GLY A 287 -24.83 -1.29 0.67
CA GLY A 287 -24.13 -2.47 0.16
C GLY A 287 -23.26 -2.19 -1.06
N ASN A 288 -22.27 -3.07 -1.29
CA ASN A 288 -21.40 -3.04 -2.45
C ASN A 288 -20.80 -4.43 -2.72
N GLN A 289 -21.33 -5.12 -3.73
CA GLN A 289 -20.92 -6.49 -4.04
C GLN A 289 -19.43 -6.61 -4.40
N TYR A 290 -18.85 -5.59 -5.03
CA TYR A 290 -17.45 -5.60 -5.44
C TYR A 290 -16.52 -5.49 -4.23
N LEU A 291 -16.79 -4.54 -3.32
CA LEU A 291 -16.03 -4.42 -2.07
C LEU A 291 -16.22 -5.65 -1.19
N THR A 292 -17.45 -6.14 -1.05
CA THR A 292 -17.75 -7.33 -0.24
C THR A 292 -17.02 -8.56 -0.75
N SER A 293 -17.03 -8.78 -2.07
CA SER A 293 -16.31 -9.89 -2.70
C SER A 293 -14.79 -9.76 -2.51
N LEU A 294 -14.24 -8.54 -2.65
CA LEU A 294 -12.82 -8.28 -2.42
C LEU A 294 -12.41 -8.57 -0.97
N VAL A 295 -13.19 -8.11 0.02
CA VAL A 295 -12.93 -8.38 1.44
C VAL A 295 -12.92 -9.89 1.71
N LYS A 296 -13.92 -10.63 1.19
CA LYS A 296 -14.00 -12.10 1.29
C LYS A 296 -12.84 -12.82 0.60
N GLU A 297 -12.38 -12.33 -0.55
CA GLU A 297 -11.21 -12.87 -1.25
C GLU A 297 -9.95 -12.72 -0.39
N LEU A 298 -9.78 -11.54 0.22
CA LEU A 298 -8.61 -11.21 1.03
C LEU A 298 -8.58 -11.95 2.37
N ARG A 299 -9.75 -12.30 2.92
CA ARG A 299 -9.90 -13.05 4.18
C ARG A 299 -9.16 -14.39 4.20
N LYS A 300 -9.07 -15.06 3.04
CA LYS A 300 -8.55 -16.43 2.92
C LYS A 300 -7.17 -16.65 3.54
N ILE A 301 -6.35 -15.60 3.65
CA ILE A 301 -4.99 -15.68 4.17
C ILE A 301 -4.91 -15.82 5.71
N TYR A 302 -5.94 -15.38 6.43
CA TYR A 302 -5.97 -15.39 7.89
C TYR A 302 -7.14 -16.21 8.46
N SER A 303 -8.00 -16.76 7.61
CA SER A 303 -8.97 -17.80 7.99
C SER A 303 -8.25 -19.08 8.40
N GLN A 304 -8.67 -19.69 9.50
CA GLN A 304 -8.33 -21.07 9.82
C GLN A 304 -9.22 -22.04 9.01
N PRO A 305 -8.85 -23.32 8.87
CA PRO A 305 -9.70 -24.33 8.22
C PRO A 305 -11.11 -24.40 8.83
N GLU A 306 -11.24 -24.14 10.13
CA GLU A 306 -12.51 -24.10 10.87
C GLU A 306 -13.38 -22.89 10.53
N ASP A 307 -12.79 -21.80 10.01
CA ASP A 307 -13.51 -20.58 9.61
C ASP A 307 -14.19 -20.71 8.23
N ASN A 308 -13.93 -21.78 7.47
CA ASN A 308 -14.48 -22.02 6.13
C ASN A 308 -15.76 -22.87 6.15
N GLY A 309 -16.55 -22.80 7.23
CA GLY A 309 -17.80 -23.53 7.38
C GLY A 309 -18.81 -23.21 6.27
N ASP A 310 -18.77 -23.99 5.18
CA ASP A 310 -19.97 -24.44 4.49
C ASP A 310 -20.69 -25.40 5.45
N GLY A 311 -21.62 -24.83 6.22
CA GLY A 311 -22.66 -25.52 6.97
C GLY A 311 -24.00 -24.91 6.60
#